data_AF-A0A6I6CBZ0-F1
#
_entry.id   AF-A0A6I6CBZ0-F1
#
_cell.length_a   1.000
_cell.length_b   1.000
_cell.length_c   1.000
_cell.angle_alpha   90.00
_cell.angle_beta   90.00
_cell.angle_gamma   90.00
#
_symmetry.space_group_name_H-M   'P 1'
#
loop_
_entity.id
_entity.type
_entity.pdbx_description
1 polymer ?
#
loop_
_entity_poly.entity_id
_entity_poly.type
_entity_poly.pdbx_seq_one_letter_code
_entity_poly.pdbx_strand_id
1 'polypeptide(L)'
;MFLRNMGEVGFYTKRTNWLKYLHEGNLNFKSKIYIKKLSKIINDQSTFNSFKYWILWRWINKNFEFSESFVNSLRKNIKKLDLNIDSKEENFLYQLDELIFNAWRPLKELPVRFQLDKKEKINLLQTEINVHKMIDLKNTKLKMIGKFDAYFSSKSIYLTDEKQVIKYEIIYDQIIDIKTKRYGVLIETVKTNYLFRGRNRLLTYVILQRMLPRLKLDISKIINLYDYFDFWNSFFSKIN
;
A
#
# COMPACT_ATOMS: atom_id res chain seq x y z
N MET A 1 10.99 6.27 3.53
CA MET A 1 10.15 7.13 2.67
C MET A 1 10.01 8.52 3.27
N PHE A 2 9.29 8.71 4.40
CA PHE A 2 9.19 10.02 5.06
C PHE A 2 10.39 10.38 5.94
N LEU A 3 11.19 9.39 6.32
CA LEU A 3 12.49 9.62 6.96
C LEU A 3 13.49 10.08 5.89
N ARG A 4 13.84 11.37 5.92
CA ARG A 4 14.88 11.94 5.05
C ARG A 4 16.26 11.69 5.66
N ASN A 5 17.26 11.40 4.82
CA ASN A 5 18.61 11.11 5.29
C ASN A 5 19.24 12.40 5.84
N MET A 6 19.47 12.44 7.16
CA MET A 6 19.98 13.61 7.86
C MET A 6 21.49 13.47 8.00
N GLY A 7 22.24 13.99 7.03
CA GLY A 7 23.71 13.93 7.02
C GLY A 7 24.39 14.72 8.14
N GLU A 8 23.64 15.45 8.97
CA GLU A 8 24.18 16.29 10.03
C GLU A 8 24.15 15.60 11.40
N VAL A 9 25.32 15.31 11.97
CA VAL A 9 25.47 14.73 13.32
C VAL A 9 24.78 15.60 14.39
N GLY A 10 24.79 16.92 14.22
CA GLY A 10 24.12 17.87 15.13
C GLY A 10 22.59 17.78 15.13
N PHE A 11 21.97 17.21 14.09
CA PHE A 11 20.52 16.97 14.08
C PHE A 11 20.10 15.97 15.16
N TYR A 12 20.89 14.91 15.36
CA TYR A 12 20.57 13.83 16.28
C TYR A 12 20.57 14.26 17.75
N THR A 13 21.41 15.24 18.10
CA THR A 13 21.46 15.82 19.45
C THR A 13 20.44 16.95 19.62
N LYS A 14 20.18 17.76 18.59
CA LYS A 14 19.17 18.84 18.65
C LYS A 14 17.73 18.31 18.67
N ARG A 15 17.43 17.21 17.95
CA ARG A 15 16.06 16.68 17.83
C ARG A 15 15.45 16.25 19.16
N THR A 16 16.25 15.70 20.08
CA THR A 16 15.77 15.28 21.41
C THR A 16 15.29 16.47 22.24
N ASN A 17 15.98 17.61 22.14
CA ASN A 17 15.61 18.85 22.83
C ASN A 17 14.29 19.43 22.33
N TRP A 18 13.86 19.10 21.10
CA TRP A 18 12.62 19.62 20.52
C TRP A 18 11.40 18.72 20.76
N LEU A 19 11.61 17.47 21.20
CA LEU A 19 10.54 16.54 21.55
C LEU A 19 9.63 17.08 22.67
N LYS A 20 10.17 17.88 23.59
CA LYS A 20 9.37 18.54 24.64
C LYS A 20 8.28 19.47 24.08
N TYR A 21 8.47 19.98 22.86
CA TYR A 21 7.51 20.87 22.21
C TYR A 21 6.60 20.12 21.24
N LEU A 22 7.15 19.22 20.45
CA LEU A 22 6.45 18.49 19.40
C LEU A 22 6.96 17.06 19.30
N HIS A 23 6.08 16.09 19.47
CA HIS A 23 6.39 14.67 19.35
C HIS A 23 5.20 13.92 18.74
N GLU A 24 5.38 12.65 18.37
CA GLU A 24 4.37 11.83 17.71
C GLU A 24 3.07 11.66 18.54
N GLY A 25 3.15 11.76 19.86
CA GLY A 25 1.98 11.66 20.74
C GLY A 25 1.12 12.92 20.78
N ASN A 26 1.72 14.09 20.52
CA ASN A 26 1.02 15.37 20.61
C ASN A 26 0.76 16.03 19.25
N LEU A 27 1.31 15.49 18.16
CA LEU A 27 1.27 16.07 16.83
C LEU A 27 -0.16 16.48 16.44
N ASN A 28 -1.14 15.60 16.63
CA ASN A 28 -2.55 15.86 16.27
C ASN A 28 -3.16 17.05 17.02
N PHE A 29 -2.77 17.30 18.26
CA PHE A 29 -3.35 18.35 19.12
C PHE A 29 -2.67 19.71 18.94
N LYS A 30 -1.43 19.75 18.46
CA LYS A 30 -0.74 21.02 18.18
C LYS A 30 -1.29 21.67 16.92
N SER A 31 -1.52 22.98 16.96
CA SER A 31 -2.00 23.76 15.81
C SER A 31 -0.86 24.15 14.86
N LYS A 32 -1.20 24.46 13.59
CA LYS A 32 -0.24 25.00 12.61
C LYS A 32 0.44 26.28 13.14
N ILE A 33 -0.32 27.11 13.86
CA ILE A 33 0.19 28.36 14.46
C ILE A 33 1.24 28.06 15.54
N TYR A 34 1.01 27.06 16.39
CA TYR A 34 1.97 26.65 17.42
C TYR A 34 3.29 26.19 16.77
N ILE A 35 3.22 25.36 15.73
CA ILE A 35 4.40 24.87 15.02
C ILE A 35 5.15 26.04 14.34
N LYS A 36 4.44 27.03 13.80
CA LYS A 36 5.05 28.25 13.26
C LYS A 36 5.71 29.13 14.34
N LYS A 37 5.22 29.09 15.58
CA LYS A 37 5.91 29.74 16.71
C LYS A 37 7.20 29.00 17.07
N LEU A 38 7.20 27.67 17.04
CA LEU A 38 8.41 26.87 17.27
C LEU A 38 9.50 27.15 16.23
N SER A 39 9.16 27.36 14.96
CA SER A 39 10.15 27.70 13.94
C SER A 39 10.84 29.04 14.20
N LYS A 40 10.23 29.96 14.96
CA LYS A 40 10.87 31.20 15.38
C LYS A 40 11.82 31.01 16.56
N ILE A 41 11.52 30.04 17.44
CA ILE A 41 12.36 29.69 18.60
C ILE A 41 13.59 28.90 18.12
N ILE A 42 13.40 28.03 17.14
CA ILE A 42 14.44 27.21 16.55
C ILE A 42 15.03 28.00 15.38
N ASN A 43 16.10 28.75 15.65
CA ASN A 43 16.79 29.64 14.70
C ASN A 43 17.51 28.93 13.52
N ASP A 44 17.18 27.65 13.28
CA ASP A 44 17.80 26.76 12.31
C ASP A 44 16.70 26.08 11.50
N GLN A 45 16.25 26.77 10.45
CA GLN A 45 15.07 26.38 9.67
C GLN A 45 15.28 25.07 8.90
N SER A 46 16.51 24.80 8.44
CA SER A 46 16.84 23.54 7.75
C SER A 46 16.71 22.35 8.70
N THR A 47 17.36 22.43 9.86
CA THR A 47 17.30 21.39 10.88
C THR A 47 15.89 21.23 11.45
N PHE A 48 15.13 22.32 11.58
CA PHE A 48 13.73 22.23 11.98
C PHE A 48 12.85 21.57 10.91
N ASN A 49 13.08 21.84 9.63
CA ASN A 49 12.36 21.17 8.55
C ASN A 49 12.58 19.66 8.57
N SER A 50 13.84 19.27 8.69
CA SER A 50 14.28 17.91 8.95
C SER A 50 13.55 17.28 10.15
N PHE A 51 13.48 17.98 11.27
CA PHE A 51 12.77 17.50 12.47
C PHE A 51 11.28 17.22 12.21
N LYS A 52 10.60 18.09 11.44
CA LYS A 52 9.19 17.89 11.09
C LYS A 52 8.96 16.61 10.27
N TYR A 53 9.84 16.29 9.30
CA TYR A 53 9.77 15.02 8.57
C TYR A 53 9.99 13.83 9.50
N TRP A 54 10.97 13.92 10.40
CA TRP A 54 11.25 12.86 11.36
C TRP A 54 10.07 12.60 12.33
N ILE A 55 9.45 13.67 12.85
CA ILE A 55 8.24 13.56 13.68
C ILE A 55 7.07 12.97 12.91
N LEU A 56 6.87 13.37 11.65
CA LEU A 56 5.82 12.78 10.82
C LEU A 56 6.06 11.28 10.62
N TRP A 57 7.28 10.87 10.31
CA TRP A 57 7.65 9.46 10.15
C TRP A 57 7.42 8.64 11.44
N ARG A 58 7.77 9.19 12.62
CA ARG A 58 7.46 8.56 13.91
C ARG A 58 5.96 8.45 14.16
N TRP A 59 5.21 9.50 13.82
CA TRP A 59 3.75 9.49 13.93
C TRP A 59 3.12 8.44 13.02
N ILE A 60 3.59 8.31 11.77
CA ILE A 60 3.13 7.26 10.85
C ILE A 60 3.38 5.90 11.48
N ASN A 61 4.61 5.60 11.89
CA ASN A 61 4.95 4.29 12.47
C ASN A 61 4.10 3.93 13.70
N LYS A 62 3.82 4.92 14.56
CA LYS A 62 3.03 4.70 15.77
C LYS A 62 1.53 4.52 15.49
N ASN A 63 1.00 5.17 14.47
CA ASN A 63 -0.44 5.28 14.24
C ASN A 63 -0.88 4.65 12.91
N PHE A 64 -0.01 3.93 12.21
CA PHE A 64 -0.34 3.35 10.90
C PHE A 64 -1.47 2.35 11.04
N GLU A 65 -2.57 2.66 10.36
CA GLU A 65 -3.75 1.83 10.28
C GLU A 65 -4.26 1.87 8.84
N PHE A 66 -4.74 0.73 8.33
CA PHE A 66 -5.39 0.67 7.03
C PHE A 66 -6.81 1.25 7.11
N SER A 67 -6.92 2.58 7.17
CA SER A 67 -8.19 3.27 7.34
C SER A 67 -8.20 4.65 6.65
N GLU A 68 -9.40 5.11 6.25
CA GLU A 68 -9.56 6.45 5.68
C GLU A 68 -9.26 7.54 6.72
N SER A 69 -9.58 7.28 7.99
CA SER A 69 -9.27 8.17 9.12
C SER A 69 -7.75 8.39 9.26
N PHE A 70 -6.94 7.35 9.09
CA PHE A 70 -5.48 7.45 9.09
C PHE A 70 -5.01 8.33 7.92
N VAL A 71 -5.45 8.06 6.68
CA VAL A 71 -5.02 8.85 5.50
C VAL A 71 -5.41 10.32 5.63
N ASN A 72 -6.64 10.60 6.09
CA ASN A 72 -7.09 11.96 6.34
C ASN A 72 -6.24 12.66 7.41
N SER A 73 -5.89 11.96 8.49
CA SER A 73 -5.02 12.47 9.54
C SER A 73 -3.60 12.73 9.04
N LEU A 74 -3.05 11.83 8.22
CA LEU A 74 -1.74 11.97 7.59
C LEU A 74 -1.70 13.21 6.69
N ARG A 75 -2.67 13.38 5.79
CA ARG A 75 -2.77 14.55 4.89
C ARG A 75 -2.90 15.85 5.70
N LYS A 76 -3.69 15.86 6.78
CA LYS A 76 -3.78 17.00 7.72
C LYS A 76 -2.43 17.31 8.38
N ASN A 77 -1.71 16.28 8.83
CA ASN A 77 -0.40 16.43 9.47
C ASN A 77 0.67 16.96 8.49
N ILE A 78 0.70 16.50 7.25
CA ILE A 78 1.57 17.02 6.18
C ILE A 78 1.33 18.52 5.97
N LYS A 79 0.06 18.94 5.78
CA LYS A 79 -0.32 20.36 5.59
C LYS A 79 -0.02 21.23 6.80
N LYS A 80 -0.21 20.69 8.00
CA LYS A 80 0.04 21.36 9.28
C LYS A 80 1.54 21.58 9.51
N LEU A 81 2.36 20.59 9.18
CA LEU A 81 3.82 20.67 9.29
C LEU A 81 4.44 21.45 8.13
N ASP A 82 3.66 21.83 7.11
CA ASP A 82 4.17 22.59 5.97
C ASP A 82 5.32 21.84 5.28
N LEU A 83 5.05 20.57 4.96
CA LEU A 83 6.01 19.65 4.33
C LEU A 83 5.72 19.52 2.85
N ASN A 84 6.78 19.60 2.05
CA ASN A 84 6.74 19.28 0.63
C ASN A 84 6.87 17.78 0.47
N ILE A 85 5.90 17.14 -0.17
CA ILE A 85 5.96 15.72 -0.47
C ILE A 85 6.67 15.49 -1.80
N ASP A 86 7.50 14.44 -1.86
CA ASP A 86 8.13 14.00 -3.11
C ASP A 86 7.26 12.96 -3.84
N SER A 87 7.71 12.54 -5.03
CA SER A 87 6.97 11.57 -5.86
C SER A 87 6.80 10.20 -5.21
N LYS A 88 7.69 9.80 -4.28
CA LYS A 88 7.57 8.53 -3.55
C LYS A 88 6.49 8.64 -2.48
N GLU A 89 6.48 9.74 -1.74
CA GLU A 89 5.48 10.07 -0.71
C GLU A 89 4.08 10.24 -1.34
N GLU A 90 3.99 10.89 -2.49
CA GLU A 90 2.75 10.99 -3.28
C GLU A 90 2.26 9.62 -3.76
N ASN A 91 3.14 8.81 -4.32
CA ASN A 91 2.79 7.46 -4.78
C ASN A 91 2.31 6.57 -3.62
N PHE A 92 2.87 6.73 -2.41
CA PHE A 92 2.36 6.04 -1.23
C PHE A 92 0.93 6.44 -0.87
N LEU A 93 0.64 7.74 -0.82
CA LEU A 93 -0.71 8.23 -0.55
C LEU A 93 -1.70 7.71 -1.60
N TYR A 94 -1.30 7.75 -2.89
CA TYR A 94 -2.10 7.21 -3.98
C TYR A 94 -2.36 5.72 -3.83
N GLN A 95 -1.34 4.92 -3.51
CA GLN A 95 -1.49 3.48 -3.30
C GLN A 95 -2.40 3.15 -2.12
N LEU A 96 -2.32 3.92 -1.01
CA LEU A 96 -3.23 3.75 0.11
C LEU A 96 -4.68 4.07 -0.27
N ASP A 97 -4.90 5.21 -0.93
CA ASP A 97 -6.24 5.61 -1.40
C ASP A 97 -6.83 4.56 -2.35
N GLU A 98 -6.02 4.03 -3.28
CA GLU A 98 -6.44 2.99 -4.20
C GLU A 98 -6.88 1.71 -3.46
N LEU A 99 -6.10 1.28 -2.46
CA LEU A 99 -6.44 0.09 -1.67
C LEU A 99 -7.70 0.33 -0.84
N ILE A 100 -7.81 1.47 -0.16
CA ILE A 100 -8.98 1.82 0.65
C ILE A 100 -10.21 1.84 -0.25
N PHE A 101 -10.17 2.60 -1.34
CA PHE A 101 -11.28 2.68 -2.30
C PHE A 101 -11.72 1.31 -2.81
N ASN A 102 -10.77 0.45 -3.20
CA ASN A 102 -11.11 -0.88 -3.70
C ASN A 102 -11.60 -1.83 -2.60
N ALA A 103 -11.27 -1.60 -1.32
CA ALA A 103 -11.74 -2.41 -0.20
C ALA A 103 -13.24 -2.21 0.10
N TRP A 104 -13.76 -0.97 -0.02
CA TRP A 104 -15.14 -0.66 0.40
C TRP A 104 -16.09 -0.27 -0.73
N ARG A 105 -15.62 0.20 -1.89
CA ARG A 105 -16.50 0.77 -2.93
C ARG A 105 -17.61 -0.21 -3.36
N PRO A 106 -18.83 0.25 -3.66
CA PRO A 106 -19.85 -0.60 -4.25
C PRO A 106 -19.36 -1.28 -5.54
N LEU A 107 -19.68 -2.56 -5.70
CA LEU A 107 -19.34 -3.34 -6.90
C LEU A 107 -20.28 -2.94 -8.04
N LYS A 108 -19.80 -2.07 -8.92
CA LYS A 108 -20.49 -1.74 -10.18
C LYS A 108 -20.06 -2.73 -11.26
N GLU A 109 -20.98 -3.06 -12.15
CA GLU A 109 -20.69 -3.91 -13.30
C GLU A 109 -19.81 -3.15 -14.31
N LEU A 110 -18.75 -3.80 -14.78
CA LEU A 110 -17.85 -3.29 -15.80
C LEU A 110 -18.20 -3.95 -17.14
N PRO A 111 -18.38 -3.18 -18.22
CA PRO A 111 -18.63 -3.75 -19.54
C PRO A 111 -17.38 -4.49 -20.04
N VAL A 112 -17.59 -5.68 -20.60
CA VAL A 112 -16.55 -6.51 -21.20
C VAL A 112 -16.98 -6.99 -22.58
N ARG A 113 -16.00 -7.25 -23.46
CA ARG A 113 -16.22 -7.74 -24.83
C ARG A 113 -16.29 -9.26 -24.94
N PHE A 114 -15.86 -9.98 -23.93
CA PHE A 114 -15.93 -11.44 -23.89
C PHE A 114 -17.23 -11.91 -23.25
N GLN A 115 -17.65 -13.13 -23.62
CA GLN A 115 -18.88 -13.71 -23.13
C GLN A 115 -18.70 -14.21 -21.69
N LEU A 116 -19.63 -13.84 -20.82
CA LEU A 116 -19.74 -14.31 -19.45
C LEU A 116 -20.95 -15.25 -19.31
N ASP A 117 -20.97 -16.04 -18.24
CA ASP A 117 -22.18 -16.74 -17.84
C ASP A 117 -23.33 -15.77 -17.55
N LYS A 118 -24.58 -16.18 -17.82
CA LYS A 118 -25.79 -15.33 -17.72
C LYS A 118 -25.98 -14.54 -16.41
N LYS A 119 -25.35 -14.95 -15.29
CA LYS A 119 -25.45 -14.29 -13.97
C LYS A 119 -24.11 -13.78 -13.45
N GLU A 120 -23.05 -14.00 -14.21
CA GLU A 120 -21.72 -13.59 -13.83
C GLU A 120 -21.48 -12.15 -14.26
N LYS A 121 -20.89 -11.37 -13.36
CA LYS A 121 -20.62 -9.96 -13.57
C LYS A 121 -19.18 -9.68 -13.19
N ILE A 122 -18.55 -8.80 -13.96
CA ILE A 122 -17.21 -8.29 -13.67
C ILE A 122 -17.36 -7.00 -12.89
N ASN A 123 -16.65 -6.87 -11.78
CA ASN A 123 -16.81 -5.71 -10.89
C ASN A 123 -15.53 -4.93 -10.65
N LEU A 124 -14.38 -5.59 -10.80
CA LEU A 124 -13.08 -5.01 -10.53
C LEU A 124 -12.15 -5.34 -11.69
N LEU A 125 -11.28 -4.40 -12.01
CA LEU A 125 -10.27 -4.50 -13.05
C LEU A 125 -8.96 -4.03 -12.46
N GLN A 126 -7.90 -4.76 -12.76
CA GLN A 126 -6.54 -4.32 -12.52
C GLN A 126 -5.74 -4.53 -13.80
N THR A 127 -5.23 -3.44 -14.36
CA THR A 127 -4.51 -3.45 -15.62
C THR A 127 -3.03 -3.71 -15.45
N GLU A 128 -2.38 -4.10 -16.54
CA GLU A 128 -0.92 -4.19 -16.64
C GLU A 128 -0.23 -5.09 -15.59
N ILE A 129 -0.87 -6.18 -15.18
CA ILE A 129 -0.34 -7.12 -14.20
C ILE A 129 0.64 -8.06 -14.86
N ASN A 130 1.86 -8.14 -14.31
CA ASN A 130 2.79 -9.20 -14.68
C ASN A 130 2.44 -10.47 -13.91
N VAL A 131 2.08 -11.54 -14.62
CA VAL A 131 1.69 -12.82 -14.03
C VAL A 131 2.80 -13.83 -14.26
N HIS A 132 3.20 -14.52 -13.19
CA HIS A 132 4.17 -15.60 -13.25
C HIS A 132 3.52 -16.90 -12.77
N LYS A 133 3.89 -18.02 -13.38
CA LYS A 133 3.56 -19.37 -12.93
C LYS A 133 4.73 -19.93 -12.14
N MET A 134 4.46 -20.54 -11.00
CA MET A 134 5.46 -21.38 -10.34
C MET A 134 5.56 -22.72 -11.06
N ILE A 135 6.78 -23.09 -11.44
CA ILE A 135 7.04 -24.32 -12.21
C ILE A 135 6.83 -25.57 -11.32
N ASP A 136 6.95 -25.41 -10.00
CA ASP A 136 6.77 -26.47 -9.01
C ASP A 136 6.21 -25.84 -7.72
N LEU A 137 5.33 -26.57 -7.02
CA LEU A 137 4.73 -26.15 -5.76
C LEU A 137 5.79 -25.96 -4.66
N LYS A 138 6.96 -26.62 -4.80
CA LYS A 138 8.09 -26.53 -3.86
C LYS A 138 9.23 -25.60 -4.30
N ASN A 139 9.44 -25.35 -5.61
CA ASN A 139 10.56 -24.52 -6.09
C ASN A 139 10.20 -23.04 -6.28
N THR A 140 11.16 -22.18 -5.94
CA THR A 140 11.15 -20.71 -6.10
C THR A 140 11.29 -20.22 -7.55
N LYS A 141 11.40 -21.11 -8.55
CA LYS A 141 11.59 -20.71 -9.95
C LYS A 141 10.27 -20.21 -10.56
N LEU A 142 10.26 -18.92 -10.89
CA LEU A 142 9.15 -18.23 -11.52
C LEU A 142 9.31 -18.25 -13.04
N LYS A 143 8.27 -18.66 -13.77
CA LYS A 143 8.17 -18.45 -15.22
C LYS A 143 7.18 -17.34 -15.48
N MET A 144 7.63 -16.24 -16.08
CA MET A 144 6.71 -15.19 -16.53
C MET A 144 5.78 -15.76 -17.61
N ILE A 145 4.47 -15.62 -17.40
CA ILE A 145 3.44 -16.02 -18.36
C ILE A 145 3.21 -14.88 -19.34
N GLY A 146 3.20 -13.65 -18.82
CA GLY A 146 2.98 -12.45 -19.61
C GLY A 146 2.52 -11.27 -18.75
N LYS A 147 2.13 -10.20 -19.43
CA LYS A 147 1.48 -9.01 -18.87
C LYS A 147 0.03 -9.01 -19.34
N PHE A 148 -0.91 -8.81 -18.41
CA PHE A 148 -2.34 -8.95 -18.68
C PHE A 148 -3.15 -7.88 -17.98
N ASP A 149 -4.36 -7.65 -18.48
CA ASP A 149 -5.43 -7.03 -17.71
C ASP A 149 -6.22 -8.13 -17.00
N ALA A 150 -6.41 -7.99 -15.69
CA ALA A 150 -7.15 -8.94 -14.87
C ALA A 150 -8.54 -8.39 -14.54
N TYR A 151 -9.55 -9.09 -15.01
CA TYR A 151 -10.96 -8.82 -14.73
C TYR A 151 -11.45 -9.81 -13.67
N PHE A 152 -11.97 -9.28 -12.57
CA PHE A 152 -12.44 -10.07 -11.43
C PHE A 152 -13.96 -10.11 -11.45
N SER A 153 -14.49 -11.32 -11.58
CA SER A 153 -15.91 -11.60 -11.47
C SER A 153 -16.27 -12.14 -10.10
N SER A 154 -17.52 -12.56 -9.92
CA SER A 154 -17.99 -13.34 -8.78
C SER A 154 -17.50 -14.80 -8.77
N LYS A 155 -16.93 -15.33 -9.86
CA LYS A 155 -16.51 -16.74 -9.99
C LYS A 155 -15.03 -16.95 -10.34
N SER A 156 -14.44 -16.05 -11.11
CA SER A 156 -13.14 -16.25 -11.75
C SER A 156 -12.35 -14.95 -11.88
N ILE A 157 -11.04 -15.11 -12.04
CA ILE A 157 -10.14 -14.07 -12.56
C ILE A 157 -9.90 -14.37 -14.03
N TYR A 158 -10.30 -13.45 -14.91
CA TYR A 158 -10.01 -13.53 -16.35
C TYR A 158 -8.80 -12.67 -16.66
N LEU A 159 -7.76 -13.28 -17.24
CA LEU A 159 -6.58 -12.59 -17.74
C LEU A 159 -6.72 -12.40 -19.24
N THR A 160 -6.73 -11.14 -19.69
CA THR A 160 -6.89 -10.80 -21.10
C THR A 160 -5.71 -10.03 -21.65
N ASP A 161 -5.62 -9.98 -22.98
CA ASP A 161 -4.80 -8.99 -23.68
C ASP A 161 -5.54 -7.63 -23.82
N GLU A 162 -4.88 -6.66 -24.46
CA GLU A 162 -5.41 -5.31 -24.73
C GLU A 162 -6.70 -5.31 -25.57
N LYS A 163 -6.97 -6.39 -26.32
CA LYS A 163 -8.20 -6.56 -27.11
C LYS A 163 -9.32 -7.23 -26.32
N GLN A 164 -9.11 -7.47 -25.02
CA GLN A 164 -10.01 -8.21 -24.13
C GLN A 164 -10.24 -9.67 -24.56
N VAL A 165 -9.25 -10.29 -25.23
CA VAL A 165 -9.29 -11.72 -25.52
C VAL A 165 -8.76 -12.49 -24.31
N ILE A 166 -9.59 -13.38 -23.76
CA ILE A 166 -9.22 -14.23 -22.61
C ILE A 166 -8.04 -15.13 -23.01
N LYS A 167 -6.96 -15.07 -22.23
CA LYS A 167 -5.78 -15.94 -22.36
C LYS A 167 -5.75 -16.99 -21.25
N TYR A 168 -6.17 -16.62 -20.06
CA TYR A 168 -6.23 -17.52 -18.91
C TYR A 168 -7.45 -17.21 -18.06
N GLU A 169 -7.97 -18.26 -17.42
CA GLU A 169 -9.02 -18.18 -16.42
C GLU A 169 -8.53 -18.85 -15.14
N ILE A 170 -8.72 -18.19 -14.01
CA ILE A 170 -8.42 -18.74 -12.67
C ILE A 170 -9.73 -18.79 -11.90
N ILE A 171 -10.27 -20.00 -11.75
CA ILE A 171 -11.54 -20.24 -11.06
C ILE A 171 -11.33 -20.15 -9.55
N TYR A 172 -12.17 -19.39 -8.87
CA TYR A 172 -12.11 -19.16 -7.44
C TYR A 172 -12.18 -20.43 -6.59
N ASP A 173 -12.99 -21.41 -6.99
CA ASP A 173 -13.11 -22.68 -6.27
C ASP A 173 -11.81 -23.49 -6.25
N GLN A 174 -10.88 -23.20 -7.17
CA GLN A 174 -9.57 -23.85 -7.19
C GLN A 174 -8.55 -23.15 -6.31
N ILE A 175 -8.83 -21.95 -5.79
CA ILE A 175 -7.90 -21.18 -4.96
C ILE A 175 -7.90 -21.74 -3.53
N ILE A 176 -6.74 -22.19 -3.05
CA ILE A 176 -6.57 -22.74 -1.71
C ILE A 176 -6.23 -21.62 -0.73
N ASP A 177 -5.28 -20.77 -1.10
CA ASP A 177 -4.75 -19.72 -0.22
C ASP A 177 -4.21 -18.54 -1.03
N ILE A 178 -4.11 -17.38 -0.36
CA ILE A 178 -3.60 -16.14 -0.94
C ILE A 178 -2.60 -15.52 0.04
N LYS A 179 -1.36 -15.39 -0.39
CA LYS A 179 -0.26 -14.86 0.44
C LYS A 179 0.30 -13.58 -0.17
N THR A 180 0.45 -12.55 0.64
CA THR A 180 1.18 -11.36 0.24
C THR A 180 2.68 -11.63 0.27
N LYS A 181 3.38 -11.20 -0.77
CA LYS A 181 4.83 -11.22 -0.88
C LYS A 181 5.33 -9.80 -1.15
N ARG A 182 6.61 -9.55 -0.88
CA ARG A 182 7.21 -8.21 -1.07
C ARG A 182 7.05 -7.65 -2.48
N TYR A 183 6.96 -8.51 -3.48
CA TYR A 183 6.93 -8.16 -4.90
C TYR A 183 5.58 -8.40 -5.58
N GLY A 184 4.53 -8.80 -4.84
CA GLY A 184 3.21 -9.09 -5.39
C GLY A 184 2.38 -10.03 -4.52
N VAL A 185 1.30 -10.57 -5.09
CA VAL A 185 0.37 -11.48 -4.40
C VAL A 185 0.51 -12.88 -4.99
N LEU A 186 0.75 -13.86 -4.14
CA LEU A 186 0.78 -15.27 -4.49
C LEU A 186 -0.63 -15.85 -4.33
N ILE A 187 -1.18 -16.39 -5.40
CA ILE A 187 -2.46 -17.10 -5.44
C ILE A 187 -2.13 -18.58 -5.59
N GLU A 188 -2.38 -19.36 -4.54
CA GLU A 188 -2.14 -20.80 -4.51
C GLU A 188 -3.42 -21.51 -4.97
N THR A 189 -3.33 -22.34 -6.00
CA THR A 189 -4.46 -23.15 -6.47
C THR A 189 -4.17 -24.64 -6.33
N VAL A 190 -5.20 -25.47 -6.45
CA VAL A 190 -5.06 -26.94 -6.42
C VAL A 190 -4.03 -27.45 -7.44
N LYS A 191 -3.92 -26.81 -8.60
CA LYS A 191 -3.07 -27.28 -9.71
C LYS A 191 -1.73 -26.55 -9.81
N THR A 192 -1.70 -25.26 -9.49
CA THR A 192 -0.51 -24.42 -9.70
C THR A 192 -0.57 -23.13 -8.90
N ASN A 193 0.57 -22.45 -8.73
CA ASN A 193 0.61 -21.18 -8.03
C ASN A 193 0.91 -20.04 -9.01
N TYR A 194 0.19 -18.94 -8.85
CA TYR A 194 0.35 -17.74 -9.64
C TYR A 194 0.88 -16.60 -8.80
N LEU A 195 1.85 -15.86 -9.31
CA LEU A 195 2.32 -14.64 -8.71
C LEU A 195 1.87 -13.44 -9.54
N PHE A 196 0.98 -12.64 -8.96
CA PHE A 196 0.44 -11.42 -9.54
C PHE A 196 1.29 -10.23 -9.08
N ARG A 197 1.88 -9.52 -10.04
CA ARG A 197 2.71 -8.32 -9.78
C ARG A 197 2.13 -7.13 -10.53
N GLY A 198 1.19 -6.45 -9.88
CA GLY A 198 0.65 -5.17 -10.35
C GLY A 198 1.46 -3.97 -9.85
N ARG A 199 1.08 -2.78 -10.34
CA ARG A 199 1.66 -1.49 -9.92
C ARG A 199 1.52 -1.28 -8.40
N ASN A 200 0.34 -1.56 -7.86
CA ASN A 200 0.10 -1.66 -6.44
C ASN A 200 0.14 -3.13 -6.00
N ARG A 201 1.11 -3.45 -5.15
CA ARG A 201 1.47 -4.82 -4.79
C ARG A 201 0.43 -5.53 -3.94
N LEU A 202 -0.45 -4.77 -3.29
CA LEU A 202 -1.49 -5.31 -2.41
C LEU A 202 -2.88 -5.26 -3.04
N LEU A 203 -3.04 -4.62 -4.20
CA LEU A 203 -4.36 -4.41 -4.80
C LEU A 203 -5.05 -5.73 -5.13
N THR A 204 -4.33 -6.69 -5.72
CA THR A 204 -4.87 -8.02 -5.99
C THR A 204 -5.36 -8.70 -4.71
N TYR A 205 -4.66 -8.51 -3.58
CA TYR A 205 -5.05 -9.09 -2.29
C TYR A 205 -6.35 -8.46 -1.79
N VAL A 206 -6.46 -7.13 -1.84
CA VAL A 206 -7.69 -6.39 -1.45
C VAL A 206 -8.88 -6.78 -2.33
N ILE A 207 -8.67 -6.90 -3.64
CA ILE A 207 -9.71 -7.34 -4.56
C ILE A 207 -10.17 -8.75 -4.19
N LEU A 208 -9.25 -9.68 -4.01
CA LEU A 208 -9.59 -11.07 -3.67
C LEU A 208 -10.20 -11.22 -2.27
N GLN A 209 -9.85 -10.36 -1.32
CA GLN A 209 -10.51 -10.31 -0.01
C GLN A 209 -12.03 -10.12 -0.16
N ARG A 210 -12.46 -9.36 -1.16
CA ARG A 210 -13.88 -9.13 -1.44
C ARG A 210 -14.52 -10.26 -2.23
N MET A 211 -13.78 -10.81 -3.20
CA MET A 211 -14.29 -11.83 -4.11
C MET A 211 -14.31 -13.24 -3.48
N LEU A 212 -13.47 -13.49 -2.45
CA LEU A 212 -13.32 -14.78 -1.79
C LEU A 212 -13.54 -14.71 -0.26
N PRO A 213 -14.76 -14.40 0.23
CA PRO A 213 -15.02 -14.28 1.66
C PRO A 213 -14.66 -15.53 2.47
N ARG A 214 -14.75 -16.73 1.86
CA ARG A 214 -14.42 -18.01 2.51
C ARG A 214 -12.98 -18.09 3.03
N LEU A 215 -12.04 -17.36 2.41
CA LEU A 215 -10.64 -17.34 2.82
C LEU A 215 -10.38 -16.39 4.00
N LYS A 216 -11.38 -15.58 4.40
CA LYS A 216 -11.30 -14.63 5.53
C LYS A 216 -10.06 -13.73 5.47
N LEU A 217 -9.67 -13.33 4.26
CA LEU A 217 -8.54 -12.42 4.04
C LEU A 217 -8.82 -11.08 4.69
N ASP A 218 -7.78 -10.45 5.23
CA ASP A 218 -7.90 -9.17 5.92
C ASP A 218 -6.58 -8.41 5.83
N ILE A 219 -6.54 -7.41 4.96
CA ILE A 219 -5.35 -6.56 4.76
C ILE A 219 -4.89 -5.90 6.06
N SER A 220 -5.81 -5.56 6.97
CA SER A 220 -5.47 -4.89 8.23
C SER A 220 -4.66 -5.77 9.18
N LYS A 221 -4.75 -7.11 9.01
CA LYS A 221 -4.03 -8.10 9.83
C LYS A 221 -2.65 -8.46 9.28
N ILE A 222 -2.24 -7.87 8.15
CA ILE A 222 -0.90 -8.09 7.61
C ILE A 222 0.13 -7.47 8.56
N ILE A 223 0.97 -8.34 9.14
CA ILE A 223 2.06 -7.92 10.02
C ILE A 223 3.00 -6.98 9.26
N ASN A 224 3.34 -5.84 9.87
CA ASN A 224 4.19 -4.81 9.28
C ASN A 224 3.71 -4.33 7.90
N LEU A 225 2.39 -4.14 7.74
CA LEU A 225 1.79 -3.65 6.49
C LEU A 225 2.48 -2.40 5.94
N TYR A 226 2.94 -1.48 6.79
CA TYR A 226 3.65 -0.27 6.35
C TYR A 226 4.95 -0.57 5.57
N ASP A 227 5.65 -1.67 5.88
CA ASP A 227 6.90 -2.07 5.21
C ASP A 227 6.67 -2.47 3.74
N TYR A 228 5.42 -2.76 3.33
CA TYR A 228 5.09 -2.96 1.92
C TYR A 228 5.20 -1.68 1.10
N PHE A 229 5.07 -0.52 1.75
CA PHE A 229 5.21 0.79 1.15
C PHE A 229 6.59 1.39 1.38
N ASP A 230 7.18 1.17 2.56
CA ASP A 230 8.48 1.69 2.94
C ASP A 230 9.40 0.55 3.43
N PHE A 231 10.04 -0.14 2.48
CA PHE A 231 10.84 -1.34 2.77
C PHE A 231 11.90 -1.16 3.86
N TRP A 232 12.56 0.00 3.88
CA TRP A 232 13.64 0.27 4.83
C TRP A 232 13.12 0.72 6.20
N ASN A 233 11.81 0.86 6.37
CA ASN A 233 11.23 1.39 7.59
C ASN A 233 11.55 0.53 8.82
N SER A 234 11.35 -0.78 8.77
CA SER A 234 11.68 -1.68 9.89
C SER A 234 13.17 -1.77 10.19
N PHE A 235 14.03 -1.46 9.21
CA PHE A 235 15.46 -1.31 9.46
C PHE A 235 15.74 0.01 10.19
N PHE A 236 15.20 1.12 9.69
CA PHE A 236 15.40 2.44 10.29
C PHE A 236 14.77 2.60 11.67
N SER A 237 13.66 1.94 11.96
CA SER A 237 13.00 1.95 13.26
C SER A 237 13.77 1.19 14.35
N LYS A 238 14.68 0.29 13.97
CA LYS A 238 15.59 -0.37 14.93
C LYS A 238 16.78 0.51 15.30
N ILE A 239 17.10 1.50 14.47
CA ILE A 239 18.28 2.36 14.59
C ILE A 239 17.94 3.72 15.24
N ASN A 240 16.69 4.19 15.10
CA ASN A 240 16.23 5.51 15.56
C ASN A 240 15.16 5.42 16.65
#